data_AF-A0A1M6LXT0-F1
#
_entry.id   AF-A0A1M6LXT0-F1
#
_cell.length_a   1.000
_cell.length_b   1.000
_cell.length_c   1.000
_cell.angle_alpha   90.00
_cell.angle_beta   90.00
_cell.angle_gamma   90.00
#
_symmetry.space_group_name_H-M   'P 1'
#
loop_
_entity.id
_entity.type
_entity.pdbx_description
1 polymer ?
#
loop_
_entity_poly.entity_id
_entity_poly.type
_entity_poly.pdbx_seq_one_letter_code
_entity_poly.pdbx_strand_id
1 'polypeptide(L)'
;MNMAFLNSRTREKIIKNMFFGIALACIITLGLITLFLFMEGVPIFDLVSVKDFVFGMYWYPTSDPPDFGIFPLIVGSVFVTILSATISIPLGVMSALYLAEIAKPKMREIVKPIVELIASLPSVVIGFFGMVIVAPFLQEVFDIPTGLNMFNAALMLAFMSIPTICSISEDAIYSVPNALREASLGLGATKLETIVRVILPASISGVSTAVILGMSRAIGETMVVLMVAGGAAALPQSLFDPVRPLPASIAAEMAEAPFRGDHYHALFATGVVLFIFTFFFNIIADMIAHKYKQTGDATL
;
A
#
# COMPACT_ATOMS: atom_id res chain seq x y z
N MET A 1 -15.87 -16.00 32.69
CA MET A 1 -16.75 -17.17 32.86
C MET A 1 -15.99 -18.40 32.35
N ASN A 2 -15.57 -19.29 33.25
CA ASN A 2 -14.57 -20.34 33.00
C ASN A 2 -15.04 -21.35 31.93
N MET A 3 -14.44 -21.31 30.73
CA MET A 3 -14.64 -22.29 29.64
C MET A 3 -14.06 -23.69 29.93
N ALA A 4 -13.51 -23.93 31.13
CA ALA A 4 -12.85 -25.19 31.50
C ALA A 4 -13.81 -26.38 31.69
N PHE A 5 -15.12 -26.16 31.74
CA PHE A 5 -16.14 -27.20 31.96
C PHE A 5 -16.98 -27.55 30.72
N LEU A 6 -16.65 -27.01 29.54
CA LEU A 6 -17.38 -27.30 28.30
C LEU A 6 -16.79 -28.51 27.58
N ASN A 7 -17.65 -29.45 27.18
CA ASN A 7 -17.29 -30.57 26.32
C ASN A 7 -16.63 -30.04 25.02
N SER A 8 -15.60 -30.72 24.51
CA SER A 8 -14.74 -30.19 23.41
C SER A 8 -15.56 -29.74 22.19
N ARG A 9 -16.63 -30.48 21.86
CA ARG A 9 -17.59 -30.16 20.78
C ARG A 9 -18.39 -28.87 21.02
N THR A 10 -18.77 -28.58 22.26
CA THR A 10 -19.52 -27.36 22.59
C THR A 10 -18.60 -26.14 22.53
N ARG A 11 -17.35 -26.27 23.01
CA ARG A 11 -16.34 -25.22 22.90
C ARG A 11 -16.02 -24.90 21.44
N GLU A 12 -15.84 -25.93 20.60
CA GLU A 12 -15.62 -25.77 19.16
C GLU A 12 -16.78 -25.04 18.47
N LYS A 13 -18.03 -25.42 18.78
CA LYS A 13 -19.22 -24.76 18.22
C LYS A 13 -19.34 -23.30 18.65
N ILE A 14 -18.99 -22.98 19.90
CA ILE A 14 -18.96 -21.60 20.41
C ILE A 14 -17.90 -20.78 19.66
N ILE A 15 -16.67 -21.30 19.53
CA ILE A 15 -15.59 -20.62 18.81
C ILE A 15 -15.96 -20.41 17.34
N LYS A 16 -16.53 -21.42 16.68
CA LYS A 16 -16.98 -21.32 15.29
C LYS A 16 -18.05 -20.24 15.12
N ASN A 17 -19.07 -20.22 15.97
CA ASN A 17 -20.13 -19.22 15.90
C ASN A 17 -19.61 -17.81 16.23
N MET A 18 -18.65 -17.69 17.15
CA MET A 18 -18.00 -16.42 17.47
C MET A 18 -17.21 -15.88 16.28
N PHE A 19 -16.35 -16.70 15.66
CA PHE A 19 -15.62 -16.28 14.46
C PHE A 19 -16.54 -15.97 13.28
N PHE A 20 -17.61 -16.74 13.11
CA PHE A 20 -18.63 -16.45 12.10
C PHE A 20 -19.32 -15.10 12.37
N GLY A 21 -19.67 -14.81 13.62
CA GLY A 21 -20.25 -13.53 14.02
C GLY A 21 -19.33 -12.34 13.77
N ILE A 22 -18.03 -12.47 14.10
CA ILE A 22 -17.02 -11.44 13.83
C ILE A 22 -16.84 -11.22 12.33
N ALA A 23 -16.67 -12.30 11.55
CA ALA A 23 -16.52 -12.21 10.11
C ALA A 23 -17.75 -11.56 9.45
N LEU A 24 -18.96 -11.93 9.86
CA LEU A 24 -20.20 -11.34 9.38
C LEU A 24 -20.29 -9.85 9.72
N ALA A 25 -19.95 -9.47 10.96
CA ALA A 25 -19.94 -8.07 11.38
C ALA A 25 -18.95 -7.24 10.54
N CYS A 26 -17.73 -7.75 10.30
CA CYS A 26 -16.75 -7.08 9.45
C CYS A 26 -17.28 -6.87 8.01
N ILE A 27 -17.90 -7.90 7.41
CA ILE A 27 -18.47 -7.81 6.06
C ILE A 27 -19.62 -6.79 6.02
N ILE A 28 -20.52 -6.81 7.01
CA ILE A 28 -21.63 -5.86 7.09
C ILE A 28 -21.12 -4.44 7.24
N THR A 29 -20.17 -4.19 8.15
CA THR A 29 -19.59 -2.85 8.35
C THR A 29 -18.91 -2.34 7.08
N LEU A 30 -18.12 -3.16 6.41
CA LEU A 30 -17.49 -2.79 5.14
C LEU A 30 -18.55 -2.48 4.06
N GLY A 31 -19.60 -3.30 3.99
CA GLY A 31 -20.72 -3.08 3.08
C GLY A 31 -21.46 -1.77 3.36
N LEU A 32 -21.69 -1.43 4.62
CA LEU A 32 -22.33 -0.17 5.03
C LEU A 32 -21.46 1.04 4.71
N ILE A 33 -20.14 0.97 4.98
CA ILE A 33 -19.21 2.05 4.62
C ILE A 33 -19.20 2.26 3.09
N THR A 34 -19.17 1.17 2.33
CA THR A 34 -19.20 1.22 0.87
C THR A 34 -20.53 1.83 0.39
N LEU A 35 -21.67 1.37 0.90
CA LEU A 35 -22.97 1.91 0.55
C LEU A 35 -23.06 3.40 0.86
N PHE A 36 -22.62 3.83 2.05
CA PHE A 36 -22.59 5.23 2.45
C PHE A 36 -21.73 6.07 1.50
N LEU A 37 -20.55 5.58 1.12
CA LEU A 37 -19.66 6.24 0.17
C LEU A 37 -20.33 6.48 -1.19
N PHE A 38 -21.04 5.49 -1.73
CA PHE A 38 -21.79 5.64 -2.98
C PHE A 38 -23.01 6.55 -2.82
N MET A 39 -23.74 6.44 -1.71
CA MET A 39 -24.93 7.24 -1.45
C MET A 39 -24.61 8.74 -1.37
N GLU A 40 -23.49 9.10 -0.75
CA GLU A 40 -23.04 10.50 -0.67
C GLU A 40 -22.25 10.94 -1.91
N GLY A 41 -21.64 10.02 -2.67
CA GLY A 41 -20.85 10.36 -3.85
C GLY A 41 -21.66 10.52 -5.15
N VAL A 42 -22.74 9.78 -5.35
CA VAL A 42 -23.55 9.83 -6.59
C VAL A 42 -24.22 11.19 -6.87
N PRO A 43 -24.72 11.95 -5.88
CA PRO A 43 -25.44 13.21 -6.13
C PRO A 43 -24.67 14.27 -6.94
N ILE A 44 -23.33 14.27 -6.93
CA ILE A 44 -22.55 15.24 -7.71
C ILE A 44 -22.77 15.10 -9.23
N PHE A 45 -23.19 13.92 -9.69
CA PHE A 45 -23.34 13.64 -11.11
C PHE A 45 -24.61 14.24 -11.72
N ASP A 46 -25.47 14.84 -10.90
CA ASP A 46 -26.57 15.69 -11.37
C ASP A 46 -26.05 17.06 -11.84
N LEU A 47 -24.87 17.50 -11.35
CA LEU A 47 -24.22 18.76 -11.69
C LEU A 47 -23.13 18.59 -12.77
N VAL A 48 -22.29 17.56 -12.64
CA VAL A 48 -21.15 17.30 -13.53
C VAL A 48 -21.24 15.91 -14.13
N SER A 49 -20.96 15.76 -15.43
CA SER A 49 -20.96 14.44 -16.04
C SER A 49 -19.83 13.56 -15.47
N VAL A 50 -20.03 12.24 -15.40
CA VAL A 50 -18.99 11.30 -14.94
C VAL A 50 -17.68 11.46 -15.74
N LYS A 51 -17.78 11.77 -17.04
CA LYS A 51 -16.63 11.99 -17.90
C LYS A 51 -15.86 13.24 -17.50
N ASP A 52 -16.55 14.34 -17.28
CA ASP A 52 -15.93 15.63 -16.93
C ASP A 52 -15.39 15.60 -15.49
N PHE A 53 -16.01 14.83 -14.60
CA PHE A 53 -15.48 14.57 -13.27
C PHE A 53 -14.15 13.79 -13.34
N VAL A 54 -14.14 12.63 -14.01
CA VAL A 54 -12.96 11.74 -14.02
C VAL A 54 -11.82 12.25 -14.88
N PHE A 55 -12.12 12.81 -16.06
CA PHE A 55 -11.13 13.29 -17.03
C PHE A 55 -10.95 14.80 -17.03
N GLY A 56 -11.67 15.53 -16.18
CA GLY A 56 -11.51 16.97 -16.02
C GLY A 56 -10.14 17.32 -15.45
N MET A 57 -9.58 18.40 -15.96
CA MET A 57 -8.19 18.81 -15.73
C MET A 57 -8.02 19.79 -14.56
N TYR A 58 -9.13 20.29 -14.03
CA TYR A 58 -9.16 21.38 -13.08
C TYR A 58 -9.98 20.99 -11.86
N TRP A 59 -9.41 21.23 -10.68
CA TRP A 59 -10.08 21.07 -9.40
C TRP A 59 -10.17 22.44 -8.73
N TYR A 60 -11.29 23.11 -8.91
CA TYR A 60 -11.63 24.39 -8.30
C TYR A 60 -13.06 24.34 -7.73
N PRO A 61 -13.27 23.65 -6.60
CA PRO A 61 -14.60 23.48 -6.01
C PRO A 61 -15.20 24.80 -5.46
N THR A 62 -14.37 25.83 -5.28
CA THR A 62 -14.74 27.14 -4.74
C THR A 62 -14.88 28.23 -5.80
N SER A 63 -14.61 27.93 -7.08
CA SER A 63 -14.82 28.90 -8.17
C SER A 63 -16.30 29.00 -8.56
N ASP A 64 -16.65 30.08 -9.25
CA ASP A 64 -17.97 30.27 -9.86
C ASP A 64 -17.80 30.51 -11.38
N PRO A 65 -18.14 29.53 -12.24
CA PRO A 65 -18.67 28.20 -11.92
C PRO A 65 -17.63 27.24 -11.29
N PRO A 66 -18.06 26.23 -10.51
CA PRO A 66 -17.15 25.28 -9.87
C PRO A 66 -16.64 24.22 -10.86
N ASP A 67 -15.40 23.77 -10.68
CA ASP A 67 -14.75 22.71 -11.45
C ASP A 67 -14.36 21.53 -10.56
N PHE A 68 -14.83 20.33 -10.91
CA PHE A 68 -14.64 19.10 -10.12
C PHE A 68 -13.83 18.02 -10.86
N GLY A 69 -12.93 18.42 -11.76
CA GLY A 69 -12.06 17.50 -12.50
C GLY A 69 -10.96 16.89 -11.63
N ILE A 70 -11.00 15.56 -11.45
CA ILE A 70 -10.07 14.82 -10.58
C ILE A 70 -8.90 14.16 -11.35
N PHE A 71 -8.80 14.34 -12.67
CA PHE A 71 -7.78 13.66 -13.46
C PHE A 71 -6.35 13.91 -12.95
N PRO A 72 -5.92 15.15 -12.62
CA PRO A 72 -4.60 15.38 -12.05
C PRO A 72 -4.37 14.66 -10.72
N LEU A 73 -5.42 14.49 -9.91
CA LEU A 73 -5.34 13.80 -8.61
C LEU A 73 -5.15 12.29 -8.79
N ILE A 74 -5.84 11.70 -9.78
CA ILE A 74 -5.65 10.29 -10.18
C ILE A 74 -4.22 10.10 -10.65
N VAL A 75 -3.75 10.94 -11.58
CA VAL A 75 -2.38 10.89 -12.12
C VAL A 75 -1.36 11.00 -10.98
N GLY A 76 -1.49 12.00 -10.09
CA GLY A 76 -0.61 12.17 -8.94
C GLY A 76 -0.56 10.90 -8.06
N SER A 77 -1.70 10.29 -7.79
CA SER A 77 -1.78 9.04 -6.99
C SER A 77 -1.06 7.87 -7.66
N VAL A 78 -1.29 7.69 -8.96
CA VAL A 78 -0.69 6.61 -9.76
C VAL A 78 0.82 6.78 -9.84
N PHE A 79 1.31 7.97 -10.19
CA PHE A 79 2.74 8.23 -10.33
C PHE A 79 3.49 8.07 -9.01
N VAL A 80 2.96 8.63 -7.90
CA VAL A 80 3.55 8.47 -6.57
C VAL A 80 3.61 6.99 -6.18
N THR A 81 2.53 6.23 -6.43
CA THR A 81 2.49 4.78 -6.14
C THR A 81 3.51 4.00 -6.95
N ILE A 82 3.58 4.21 -8.27
CA ILE A 82 4.50 3.50 -9.16
C ILE A 82 5.96 3.82 -8.81
N LEU A 83 6.25 5.09 -8.53
CA LEU A 83 7.60 5.51 -8.14
C LEU A 83 8.00 4.91 -6.79
N SER A 84 7.09 4.90 -5.82
CA SER A 84 7.28 4.21 -4.54
C SER A 84 7.54 2.72 -4.75
N ALA A 85 6.75 2.03 -5.58
CA ALA A 85 6.91 0.61 -5.89
C ALA A 85 8.28 0.29 -6.52
N THR A 86 8.72 1.14 -7.44
CA THR A 86 10.01 1.01 -8.14
C THR A 86 11.18 1.05 -7.16
N ILE A 87 11.05 1.75 -6.04
CA ILE A 87 12.07 1.83 -4.99
C ILE A 87 11.88 0.70 -3.96
N SER A 88 10.65 0.52 -3.47
CA SER A 88 10.37 -0.33 -2.31
C SER A 88 10.41 -1.82 -2.60
N ILE A 89 9.95 -2.24 -3.78
CA ILE A 89 9.95 -3.66 -4.19
C ILE A 89 11.37 -4.21 -4.29
N PRO A 90 12.29 -3.64 -5.10
CA PRO A 90 13.63 -4.20 -5.20
C PRO A 90 14.37 -4.13 -3.86
N LEU A 91 14.31 -3.00 -3.14
CA LEU A 91 15.01 -2.87 -1.87
C LEU A 91 14.45 -3.79 -0.79
N GLY A 92 13.12 -3.93 -0.70
CA GLY A 92 12.47 -4.84 0.25
C GLY A 92 12.79 -6.30 -0.03
N VAL A 93 12.67 -6.74 -1.28
CA VAL A 93 12.95 -8.14 -1.67
C VAL A 93 14.44 -8.47 -1.57
N MET A 94 15.34 -7.57 -1.99
CA MET A 94 16.78 -7.79 -1.84
C MET A 94 17.21 -7.84 -0.36
N SER A 95 16.64 -6.99 0.49
CA SER A 95 16.89 -7.02 1.93
C SER A 95 16.41 -8.33 2.55
N ALA A 96 15.22 -8.80 2.17
CA ALA A 96 14.68 -10.08 2.61
C ALA A 96 15.59 -11.26 2.22
N LEU A 97 16.04 -11.28 0.96
CA LEU A 97 16.92 -12.32 0.44
C LEU A 97 18.28 -12.33 1.13
N TYR A 98 18.85 -11.15 1.39
CA TYR A 98 20.07 -11.04 2.18
C TYR A 98 19.88 -11.59 3.59
N LEU A 99 18.80 -11.20 4.29
CA LEU A 99 18.53 -11.65 5.66
C LEU A 99 18.23 -13.15 5.76
N ALA A 100 17.55 -13.72 4.77
CA ALA A 100 17.18 -15.13 4.77
C ALA A 100 18.34 -16.06 4.38
N GLU A 101 19.14 -15.71 3.37
CA GLU A 101 20.09 -16.66 2.74
C GLU A 101 21.58 -16.31 2.94
N ILE A 102 21.91 -15.04 3.18
CA ILE A 102 23.30 -14.57 3.22
C ILE A 102 23.73 -14.17 4.64
N ALA A 103 22.82 -13.57 5.40
CA ALA A 103 23.11 -13.05 6.73
C ALA A 103 23.41 -14.17 7.73
N LYS A 104 24.36 -13.90 8.64
CA LYS A 104 24.62 -14.78 9.78
C LYS A 104 23.41 -14.75 10.73
N PRO A 105 23.11 -15.83 11.47
CA PRO A 105 21.96 -15.89 12.39
C PRO A 105 21.88 -14.70 13.35
N LYS A 106 23.02 -14.29 13.94
CA LYS A 106 23.09 -13.12 14.84
C LYS A 106 22.70 -11.80 14.18
N MET A 107 22.99 -11.62 12.90
CA MET A 107 22.62 -10.40 12.17
C MET A 107 21.11 -10.36 11.95
N ARG A 108 20.51 -11.49 11.58
CA ARG A 108 19.06 -11.63 11.41
C ARG A 108 18.30 -11.35 12.71
N GLU A 109 18.76 -11.91 13.83
CA GLU A 109 18.17 -11.71 15.16
C GLU A 109 18.16 -10.24 15.61
N ILE A 110 19.06 -9.40 15.08
CA ILE A 110 19.13 -7.96 15.39
C ILE A 110 18.35 -7.15 14.36
N VAL A 111 18.57 -7.40 13.06
CA VAL A 111 18.01 -6.56 11.99
C VAL A 111 16.51 -6.77 11.83
N LYS A 112 16.00 -8.01 11.95
CA LYS A 112 14.57 -8.28 11.75
C LYS A 112 13.70 -7.50 12.75
N PRO A 113 13.95 -7.54 14.08
CA PRO A 113 13.21 -6.70 15.01
C PRO A 113 13.30 -5.20 14.72
N ILE A 114 14.46 -4.70 14.27
CA ILE A 114 14.61 -3.28 13.91
C ILE A 114 13.71 -2.93 12.71
N VAL A 115 13.69 -3.77 11.69
CA VAL A 115 12.82 -3.60 10.51
C VAL A 115 11.34 -3.59 10.93
N GLU A 116 10.93 -4.53 11.77
CA GLU A 116 9.56 -4.59 12.31
C GLU A 116 9.20 -3.35 13.16
N LEU A 117 10.15 -2.83 13.94
CA LEU A 117 9.97 -1.59 14.69
C LEU A 117 9.79 -0.39 13.76
N ILE A 118 10.55 -0.29 12.67
CA ILE A 118 10.37 0.78 11.67
C ILE A 118 8.98 0.67 11.02
N ALA A 119 8.49 -0.55 10.73
CA ALA A 119 7.16 -0.77 10.16
C ALA A 119 6.01 -0.27 11.07
N SER A 120 6.26 -0.21 12.37
CA SER A 120 5.31 0.22 13.41
C SER A 120 5.22 1.74 13.59
N LEU A 121 6.12 2.51 12.94
CA LEU A 121 6.10 3.96 13.05
C LEU A 121 4.77 4.55 12.52
N PRO A 122 4.17 5.50 13.25
CA PRO A 122 2.99 6.22 12.75
C PRO A 122 3.32 6.97 11.45
N SER A 123 2.40 6.94 10.49
CA SER A 123 2.64 7.54 9.17
C SER A 123 2.83 9.06 9.23
N VAL A 124 2.18 9.73 10.19
CA VAL A 124 2.39 11.17 10.46
C VAL A 124 3.84 11.48 10.86
N VAL A 125 4.51 10.60 11.60
CA VAL A 125 5.92 10.80 12.00
C VAL A 125 6.81 10.73 10.77
N ILE A 126 6.54 9.79 9.86
CA ILE A 126 7.27 9.66 8.59
C ILE A 126 7.02 10.88 7.69
N GLY A 127 5.76 11.33 7.58
CA GLY A 127 5.41 12.55 6.84
C GLY A 127 6.09 13.80 7.39
N PHE A 128 6.13 13.94 8.72
CA PHE A 128 6.83 15.05 9.38
C PHE A 128 8.34 15.01 9.13
N PHE A 129 8.97 13.82 9.25
CA PHE A 129 10.38 13.63 8.90
C PHE A 129 10.66 14.00 7.43
N GLY A 130 9.80 13.55 6.52
CA GLY A 130 9.90 13.86 5.10
C GLY A 130 9.77 15.35 4.78
N MET A 131 8.93 16.07 5.53
CA MET A 131 8.74 17.52 5.38
C MET A 131 9.89 18.32 5.98
N VAL A 132 10.37 17.96 7.18
CA VAL A 132 11.32 18.80 7.93
C VAL A 132 12.77 18.50 7.58
N ILE A 133 13.09 17.26 7.22
CA ILE A 133 14.47 16.83 6.98
C ILE A 133 14.69 16.52 5.50
N VAL A 134 13.84 15.65 4.92
CA VAL A 134 14.07 15.17 3.56
C VAL A 134 13.80 16.25 2.52
N ALA A 135 12.75 17.06 2.69
CA ALA A 135 12.45 18.14 1.74
C ALA A 135 13.60 19.17 1.63
N PRO A 136 14.12 19.76 2.73
CA PRO A 136 15.28 20.64 2.64
C PRO A 136 16.53 19.97 2.05
N PHE A 137 16.78 18.70 2.42
CA PHE A 137 17.89 17.93 1.88
C PHE A 137 17.78 17.76 0.36
N LEU A 138 16.59 17.44 -0.16
CA LEU A 138 16.36 17.31 -1.61
C LEU A 138 16.52 18.65 -2.33
N GLN A 139 16.08 19.75 -1.72
CA GLN A 139 16.28 21.11 -2.27
C GLN A 139 17.75 21.42 -2.46
N GLU A 140 18.57 21.16 -1.45
CA GLU A 140 20.01 21.44 -1.50
C GLU A 140 20.76 20.53 -2.48
N VAL A 141 20.45 19.23 -2.49
CA VAL A 141 21.18 18.24 -3.31
C VAL A 141 20.81 18.32 -4.79
N PHE A 142 19.53 18.55 -5.11
CA PHE A 142 19.04 18.56 -6.49
C PHE A 142 18.84 19.96 -7.06
N ASP A 143 19.11 21.01 -6.29
CA ASP A 143 18.90 22.43 -6.66
C ASP A 143 17.47 22.67 -7.19
N ILE A 144 16.47 22.17 -6.45
CA ILE A 144 15.05 22.24 -6.81
C ILE A 144 14.32 23.28 -5.95
N PRO A 145 13.27 23.94 -6.49
CA PRO A 145 12.58 25.02 -5.79
C PRO A 145 11.83 24.56 -4.54
N THR A 146 11.27 23.34 -4.57
CA THR A 146 10.50 22.77 -3.45
C THR A 146 10.88 21.31 -3.22
N GLY A 147 11.13 20.97 -1.96
CA GLY A 147 11.31 19.58 -1.52
C GLY A 147 9.98 18.87 -1.23
N LEU A 148 8.87 19.61 -1.23
CA LEU A 148 7.51 19.06 -1.13
C LEU A 148 7.03 18.74 -2.54
N ASN A 149 7.27 17.52 -2.99
CA ASN A 149 7.07 17.10 -4.36
C ASN A 149 6.76 15.60 -4.46
N MET A 150 6.42 15.16 -5.68
CA MET A 150 6.12 13.77 -5.99
C MET A 150 7.25 12.81 -5.60
N PHE A 151 8.51 13.17 -5.88
CA PHE A 151 9.67 12.33 -5.54
C PHE A 151 9.79 12.10 -4.03
N ASN A 152 9.68 13.15 -3.22
CA ASN A 152 9.72 13.04 -1.77
C ASN A 152 8.56 12.18 -1.23
N ALA A 153 7.35 12.38 -1.75
CA ALA A 153 6.20 11.55 -1.42
C ALA A 153 6.45 10.07 -1.72
N ALA A 154 6.94 9.75 -2.91
CA ALA A 154 7.27 8.38 -3.27
C ALA A 154 8.39 7.78 -2.41
N LEU A 155 9.41 8.57 -2.06
CA LEU A 155 10.51 8.13 -1.20
C LEU A 155 10.02 7.79 0.21
N MET A 156 9.16 8.63 0.79
CA MET A 156 8.59 8.40 2.13
C MET A 156 7.64 7.21 2.15
N LEU A 157 6.82 7.04 1.11
CA LEU A 157 6.01 5.82 0.97
C LEU A 157 6.88 4.59 0.80
N ALA A 158 7.97 4.68 0.03
CA ALA A 158 8.88 3.55 -0.15
C ALA A 158 9.56 3.18 1.18
N PHE A 159 10.03 4.16 1.95
CA PHE A 159 10.58 3.95 3.30
C PHE A 159 9.62 3.19 4.20
N MET A 160 8.33 3.48 4.10
CA MET A 160 7.27 2.83 4.87
C MET A 160 6.93 1.42 4.37
N SER A 161 6.94 1.19 3.04
CA SER A 161 6.63 -0.12 2.44
C SER A 161 7.78 -1.11 2.52
N ILE A 162 9.04 -0.67 2.48
CA ILE A 162 10.23 -1.53 2.51
C ILE A 162 10.21 -2.52 3.69
N PRO A 163 9.98 -2.07 4.95
CA PRO A 163 9.96 -2.98 6.09
C PRO A 163 8.91 -4.10 5.98
N THR A 164 7.71 -3.76 5.51
CA THR A 164 6.62 -4.73 5.34
C THR A 164 6.97 -5.74 4.25
N ILE A 165 7.47 -5.27 3.10
CA ILE A 165 7.89 -6.16 2.00
C ILE A 165 9.04 -7.05 2.47
N CYS A 166 10.03 -6.48 3.16
CA CYS A 166 11.21 -7.19 3.64
C CYS A 166 10.84 -8.29 4.64
N SER A 167 10.09 -7.95 5.70
CA SER A 167 9.76 -8.91 6.76
C SER A 167 8.94 -10.10 6.25
N ILE A 168 7.90 -9.84 5.45
CA ILE A 168 7.02 -10.90 4.94
C ILE A 168 7.71 -11.72 3.86
N SER A 169 8.52 -11.08 3.00
CA SER A 169 9.32 -11.80 1.99
C SER A 169 10.39 -12.68 2.65
N GLU A 170 10.97 -12.23 3.75
CA GLU A 170 11.98 -12.98 4.50
C GLU A 170 11.38 -14.25 5.10
N ASP A 171 10.18 -14.17 5.69
CA ASP A 171 9.44 -15.35 6.17
C ASP A 171 9.10 -16.31 5.01
N ALA A 172 8.70 -15.79 3.85
CA ALA A 172 8.41 -16.59 2.67
C ALA A 172 9.64 -17.35 2.15
N ILE A 173 10.80 -16.68 2.06
CA ILE A 173 12.06 -17.28 1.63
C ILE A 173 12.54 -18.31 2.65
N TYR A 174 12.44 -17.99 3.94
CA TYR A 174 12.86 -18.88 5.02
C TYR A 174 11.98 -20.15 5.11
N SER A 175 10.73 -20.09 4.65
CA SER A 175 9.82 -21.25 4.63
C SER A 175 10.19 -22.33 3.61
N VAL A 176 11.06 -22.03 2.65
CA VAL A 176 11.53 -23.02 1.66
C VAL A 176 12.26 -24.15 2.39
N PRO A 177 11.97 -25.44 2.13
CA PRO A 177 12.63 -26.56 2.82
C PRO A 177 14.15 -26.62 2.57
N ASN A 178 14.91 -26.94 3.62
CA ASN A 178 16.38 -27.11 3.52
C ASN A 178 16.80 -28.22 2.56
N ALA A 179 15.96 -29.26 2.39
CA ALA A 179 16.21 -30.34 1.43
C ALA A 179 16.41 -29.82 -0.01
N LEU A 180 15.68 -28.77 -0.42
CA LEU A 180 15.86 -28.16 -1.75
C LEU A 180 17.20 -27.44 -1.86
N ARG A 181 17.66 -26.80 -0.77
CA ARG A 181 18.98 -26.15 -0.72
C ARG A 181 20.10 -27.18 -0.83
N GLU A 182 20.02 -28.24 -0.04
CA GLU A 182 20.99 -29.33 -0.01
C GLU A 182 21.04 -30.10 -1.34
N ALA A 183 19.89 -30.38 -1.94
CA ALA A 183 19.82 -31.04 -3.25
C ALA A 183 20.48 -30.21 -4.36
N SER A 184 20.21 -28.89 -4.40
CA SER A 184 20.83 -27.98 -5.37
C SER A 184 22.35 -27.93 -5.21
N LEU A 185 22.84 -27.77 -3.98
CA LEU A 185 24.28 -27.78 -3.68
C LEU A 185 24.93 -29.14 -3.99
N GLY A 186 24.22 -30.24 -3.73
CA GLY A 186 24.66 -31.61 -4.04
C GLY A 186 24.82 -31.89 -5.54
N LEU A 187 24.09 -31.17 -6.38
CA LEU A 187 24.25 -31.20 -7.85
C LEU A 187 25.42 -30.31 -8.34
N GLY A 188 26.18 -29.71 -7.44
CA GLY A 188 27.32 -28.84 -7.76
C GLY A 188 26.94 -27.39 -8.05
N ALA A 189 25.70 -26.98 -7.78
CA ALA A 189 25.29 -25.58 -7.93
C ALA A 189 25.97 -24.69 -6.90
N THR A 190 26.27 -23.44 -7.29
CA THR A 190 26.75 -22.42 -6.36
C THR A 190 25.61 -21.91 -5.46
N LYS A 191 25.96 -21.21 -4.37
CA LYS A 191 24.97 -20.55 -3.49
C LYS A 191 24.08 -19.58 -4.27
N LEU A 192 24.67 -18.79 -5.18
CA LEU A 192 23.92 -17.82 -5.98
C LEU A 192 22.96 -18.51 -6.95
N GLU A 193 23.39 -19.59 -7.60
CA GLU A 193 22.52 -20.39 -8.47
C GLU A 193 21.37 -21.02 -7.69
N THR A 194 21.64 -21.55 -6.49
CA THR A 194 20.60 -22.10 -5.61
C THR A 194 19.57 -21.03 -5.24
N ILE A 195 20.03 -19.83 -4.84
CA ILE A 195 19.14 -18.72 -4.50
C ILE A 195 18.27 -18.33 -5.70
N VAL A 196 18.88 -18.10 -6.86
CA VAL A 196 18.18 -17.55 -8.04
C VAL A 196 17.31 -18.57 -8.74
N ARG A 197 17.74 -19.84 -8.82
CA ARG A 197 17.06 -20.88 -9.61
C ARG A 197 16.17 -21.81 -8.80
N VAL A 198 16.32 -21.86 -7.47
CA VAL A 198 15.54 -22.77 -6.61
C VAL A 198 14.73 -22.00 -5.59
N ILE A 199 15.40 -21.19 -4.76
CA ILE A 199 14.76 -20.57 -3.59
C ILE A 199 13.81 -19.44 -3.98
N LEU A 200 14.26 -18.51 -4.84
CA LEU A 200 13.41 -17.41 -5.33
C LEU A 200 12.17 -17.92 -6.08
N PRO A 201 12.29 -18.87 -7.04
CA PRO A 201 11.12 -19.44 -7.69
C PRO A 201 10.18 -20.18 -6.71
N ALA A 202 10.71 -20.90 -5.73
CA ALA A 202 9.88 -21.62 -4.75
C ALA A 202 9.13 -20.69 -3.78
N SER A 203 9.71 -19.53 -3.45
CA SER A 203 9.14 -18.54 -2.52
C SER A 203 8.32 -17.43 -3.21
N ILE A 204 8.24 -17.42 -4.54
CA ILE A 204 7.64 -16.35 -5.34
C ILE A 204 6.20 -16.00 -4.93
N SER A 205 5.40 -16.99 -4.52
CA SER A 205 4.02 -16.76 -4.10
C SER A 205 3.96 -15.94 -2.81
N GLY A 206 4.80 -16.27 -1.82
CA GLY A 206 4.90 -15.51 -0.57
C GLY A 206 5.56 -14.14 -0.76
N VAL A 207 6.59 -14.03 -1.60
CA VAL A 207 7.22 -12.74 -1.95
C VAL A 207 6.23 -11.83 -2.69
N SER A 208 5.42 -12.39 -3.60
CA SER A 208 4.37 -11.63 -4.29
C SER A 208 3.33 -11.12 -3.29
N THR A 209 2.87 -11.97 -2.36
CA THR A 209 1.95 -11.53 -1.29
C THR A 209 2.55 -10.43 -0.41
N ALA A 210 3.83 -10.52 -0.07
CA ALA A 210 4.55 -9.49 0.69
C ALA A 210 4.55 -8.14 -0.04
N VAL A 211 4.85 -8.16 -1.34
CA VAL A 211 4.82 -6.97 -2.21
C VAL A 211 3.42 -6.37 -2.26
N ILE A 212 2.39 -7.20 -2.45
CA ILE A 212 1.00 -6.74 -2.49
C ILE A 212 0.64 -6.06 -1.17
N LEU A 213 0.86 -6.72 -0.03
CA LEU A 213 0.53 -6.16 1.28
C LEU A 213 1.28 -4.85 1.56
N GLY A 214 2.56 -4.77 1.19
CA GLY A 214 3.36 -3.55 1.33
C GLY A 214 2.87 -2.40 0.45
N MET A 215 2.43 -2.70 -0.78
CA MET A 215 1.94 -1.70 -1.73
C MET A 215 0.49 -1.28 -1.47
N SER A 216 -0.39 -2.19 -1.05
CA SER A 216 -1.78 -1.87 -0.69
C SER A 216 -1.85 -0.79 0.39
N ARG A 217 -0.87 -0.79 1.32
CA ARG A 217 -0.75 0.26 2.34
C ARG A 217 -0.34 1.60 1.75
N ALA A 218 0.54 1.63 0.75
CA ALA A 218 1.02 2.87 0.13
C ALA A 218 -0.05 3.56 -0.75
N ILE A 219 -0.90 2.80 -1.44
CA ILE A 219 -1.92 3.36 -2.35
C ILE A 219 -2.97 4.17 -1.59
N GLY A 220 -3.35 3.70 -0.40
CA GLY A 220 -4.29 4.36 0.49
C GLY A 220 -3.64 5.29 1.50
N GLU A 221 -2.33 5.49 1.45
CA GLU A 221 -1.64 6.32 2.44
C GLU A 221 -2.10 7.77 2.27
N THR A 222 -2.48 8.36 3.40
CA THR A 222 -3.15 9.67 3.42
C THR A 222 -2.28 10.73 4.08
N MET A 223 -1.66 10.43 5.22
CA MET A 223 -0.97 11.44 6.02
C MET A 223 0.41 11.77 5.47
N VAL A 224 1.18 10.76 5.04
CA VAL A 224 2.50 11.00 4.43
C VAL A 224 2.36 11.90 3.22
N VAL A 225 1.51 11.50 2.26
CA VAL A 225 1.33 12.25 1.00
C VAL A 225 0.74 13.64 1.23
N LEU A 226 -0.19 13.81 2.18
CA LEU A 226 -0.72 15.13 2.53
C LEU A 226 0.39 16.09 3.00
N MET A 227 1.35 15.57 3.76
CA MET A 227 2.42 16.37 4.34
C MET A 227 3.55 16.65 3.35
N VAL A 228 3.91 15.72 2.47
CA VAL A 228 5.15 15.83 1.68
C VAL A 228 4.96 15.99 0.17
N ALA A 229 3.78 15.75 -0.39
CA ALA A 229 3.59 15.79 -1.84
C ALA A 229 3.47 17.21 -2.42
N GLY A 230 3.25 18.22 -1.58
CA GLY A 230 3.19 19.63 -1.96
C GLY A 230 1.79 20.13 -2.36
N GLY A 231 0.81 19.24 -2.59
CA GLY A 231 -0.61 19.61 -2.60
C GLY A 231 -1.11 20.32 -3.86
N ALA A 232 -0.37 20.31 -4.97
CA ALA A 232 -0.85 20.91 -6.21
C ALA A 232 -1.82 19.99 -6.98
N ALA A 233 -2.98 20.53 -7.34
CA ALA A 233 -4.00 19.85 -8.15
C ALA A 233 -3.78 20.02 -9.66
N ALA A 234 -2.53 19.87 -10.11
CA ALA A 234 -2.13 20.05 -11.50
C ALA A 234 -1.39 18.82 -12.03
N LEU A 235 -1.36 18.65 -13.36
CA LEU A 235 -0.62 17.55 -13.95
C LEU A 235 0.89 17.76 -13.78
N PRO A 236 1.60 16.81 -13.15
CA PRO A 236 3.05 16.90 -13.03
C PRO A 236 3.70 16.74 -14.41
N GLN A 237 4.67 17.60 -14.71
CA GLN A 237 5.52 17.55 -15.90
C GLN A 237 6.90 16.96 -15.57
N SER A 238 7.31 17.07 -14.30
CA SER A 238 8.58 16.60 -13.76
C SER A 238 8.37 15.73 -12.52
N LEU A 239 9.39 14.93 -12.19
CA LEU A 239 9.45 14.12 -10.96
C LEU A 239 9.47 14.99 -9.69
N PHE A 240 9.95 16.23 -9.80
CA PHE A 240 10.08 17.18 -8.71
C PHE A 240 8.92 18.16 -8.62
N ASP A 241 7.87 17.96 -9.41
CA ASP A 241 6.67 18.79 -9.31
C ASP A 241 5.83 18.39 -8.09
N PRO A 242 5.22 19.38 -7.41
CA PRO A 242 4.18 19.13 -6.42
C PRO A 242 2.99 18.39 -7.04
N VAL A 243 2.40 17.48 -6.26
CA VAL A 243 1.20 16.75 -6.64
C VAL A 243 0.26 16.62 -5.46
N ARG A 244 -1.03 16.38 -5.75
CA ARG A 244 -2.05 16.09 -4.75
C ARG A 244 -2.73 14.76 -5.05
N PRO A 245 -2.30 13.66 -4.43
CA PRO A 245 -2.99 12.38 -4.56
C PRO A 245 -4.44 12.43 -4.04
N LEU A 246 -5.29 11.51 -4.50
CA LEU A 246 -6.71 11.41 -4.12
C LEU A 246 -6.91 11.33 -2.60
N PRO A 247 -6.18 10.47 -1.83
CA PRO A 247 -6.36 10.41 -0.39
C PRO A 247 -6.04 11.75 0.29
N ALA A 248 -4.99 12.42 -0.16
CA ALA A 248 -4.59 13.74 0.34
C ALA A 248 -5.67 14.79 0.06
N SER A 249 -6.25 14.79 -1.14
CA SER A 249 -7.32 15.74 -1.51
C SER A 249 -8.55 15.58 -0.63
N ILE A 250 -8.95 14.33 -0.35
CA ILE A 250 -10.08 14.03 0.54
C ILE A 250 -9.77 14.52 1.95
N ALA A 251 -8.61 14.18 2.50
CA ALA A 251 -8.24 14.56 3.86
C ALA A 251 -8.05 16.08 4.05
N ALA A 252 -7.49 16.76 3.04
CA ALA A 252 -7.24 18.19 3.09
C ALA A 252 -8.53 19.01 3.12
N GLU A 253 -9.53 18.63 2.31
CA GLU A 253 -10.67 19.50 2.03
C GLU A 253 -11.98 19.06 2.71
N MET A 254 -12.09 17.80 3.18
CA MET A 254 -13.33 17.27 3.76
C MET A 254 -13.79 18.05 5.01
N ALA A 255 -12.84 18.53 5.83
CA ALA A 255 -13.17 19.29 7.02
C ALA A 255 -13.65 20.73 6.72
N GLU A 256 -13.35 21.24 5.52
CA GLU A 256 -13.69 22.59 5.08
C GLU A 256 -14.94 22.63 4.19
N ALA A 257 -15.31 21.50 3.60
CA ALA A 257 -16.47 21.38 2.73
C ALA A 257 -17.80 21.52 3.52
N PRO A 258 -18.73 22.40 3.09
CA PRO A 258 -20.05 22.51 3.70
C PRO A 258 -20.79 21.17 3.66
N PHE A 259 -21.38 20.77 4.79
CA PHE A 259 -22.12 19.52 4.89
C PHE A 259 -23.23 19.46 3.84
N ARG A 260 -23.22 18.42 2.99
CA ARG A 260 -24.14 18.22 1.85
C ARG A 260 -24.14 19.34 0.80
N GLY A 261 -23.02 20.06 0.66
CA GLY A 261 -22.76 20.90 -0.51
C GLY A 261 -22.16 20.11 -1.68
N ASP A 262 -22.06 20.75 -2.84
CA ASP A 262 -21.50 20.12 -4.06
C ASP A 262 -20.05 19.68 -3.85
N HIS A 263 -19.23 20.49 -3.18
CA HIS A 263 -17.85 20.13 -2.82
C HIS A 263 -17.78 18.89 -1.92
N TYR A 264 -18.69 18.76 -0.97
CA TYR A 264 -18.78 17.58 -0.10
C TYR A 264 -19.10 16.32 -0.92
N HIS A 265 -20.12 16.37 -1.78
CA HIS A 265 -20.48 15.24 -2.65
C HIS A 265 -19.35 14.90 -3.64
N ALA A 266 -18.64 15.90 -4.17
CA ALA A 266 -17.48 15.70 -5.03
C ALA A 266 -16.33 14.98 -4.31
N LEU A 267 -16.06 15.28 -3.04
CA LEU A 267 -15.05 14.57 -2.24
C LEU A 267 -15.45 13.12 -1.97
N PHE A 268 -16.73 12.84 -1.71
CA PHE A 268 -17.23 11.46 -1.60
C PHE A 268 -17.13 10.70 -2.94
N ALA A 269 -17.46 11.35 -4.07
CA ALA A 269 -17.27 10.79 -5.39
C ALA A 269 -15.78 10.50 -5.71
N THR A 270 -14.89 11.38 -5.26
CA THR A 270 -13.44 11.17 -5.33
C THR A 270 -13.03 9.92 -4.54
N GLY A 271 -13.63 9.72 -3.36
CA GLY A 271 -13.48 8.50 -2.56
C GLY A 271 -14.01 7.24 -3.26
N VAL A 272 -15.15 7.32 -3.97
CA VAL A 272 -15.65 6.22 -4.81
C VAL A 272 -14.62 5.84 -5.88
N VAL A 273 -14.04 6.84 -6.56
CA VAL A 273 -13.01 6.59 -7.59
C VAL A 273 -11.75 5.96 -6.98
N LEU A 274 -11.30 6.45 -5.83
CA LEU A 274 -10.18 5.85 -5.10
C LEU A 274 -10.48 4.39 -4.69
N PHE A 275 -11.70 4.11 -4.20
CA PHE A 275 -12.13 2.76 -3.85
C PHE A 275 -12.11 1.83 -5.06
N ILE A 276 -12.68 2.27 -6.19
CA ILE A 276 -12.69 1.49 -7.43
C ILE A 276 -11.25 1.23 -7.91
N PHE A 277 -10.40 2.25 -7.90
CA PHE A 277 -9.00 2.14 -8.30
C PHE A 277 -8.22 1.17 -7.42
N THR A 278 -8.33 1.29 -6.10
CA THR A 278 -7.68 0.40 -5.13
C THR A 278 -8.18 -1.04 -5.27
N PHE A 279 -9.49 -1.23 -5.47
CA PHE A 279 -10.09 -2.54 -5.70
C PHE A 279 -9.53 -3.22 -6.96
N PHE A 280 -9.51 -2.52 -8.10
CA PHE A 280 -8.95 -3.04 -9.34
C PHE A 280 -7.45 -3.35 -9.21
N PHE A 281 -6.68 -2.45 -8.59
CA PHE A 281 -5.25 -2.69 -8.37
C PHE A 281 -5.04 -3.96 -7.53
N ASN A 282 -5.77 -4.10 -6.41
CA ASN A 282 -5.66 -5.26 -5.55
C ASN A 282 -6.04 -6.56 -6.27
N ILE A 283 -7.09 -6.56 -7.11
CA ILE A 283 -7.44 -7.72 -7.94
C ILE A 283 -6.30 -8.09 -8.89
N ILE A 284 -5.76 -7.11 -9.63
CA ILE A 284 -4.67 -7.36 -10.59
C ILE A 284 -3.46 -7.93 -9.85
N ALA A 285 -3.11 -7.34 -8.72
CA ALA A 285 -1.97 -7.76 -7.92
C ALA A 285 -2.17 -9.18 -7.38
N ASP A 286 -3.35 -9.51 -6.86
CA ASP A 286 -3.71 -10.84 -6.38
C ASP A 286 -3.69 -11.90 -7.49
N MET A 287 -4.23 -11.59 -8.68
CA MET A 287 -4.16 -12.47 -9.85
C MET A 287 -2.71 -12.78 -10.25
N ILE A 288 -1.81 -11.80 -10.18
CA ILE A 288 -0.38 -11.99 -10.46
C ILE A 288 0.24 -12.92 -9.43
N ALA A 289 -0.03 -12.74 -8.13
CA ALA A 289 0.50 -13.62 -7.08
C ALA A 289 0.00 -15.08 -7.22
N HIS A 290 -1.28 -15.26 -7.55
CA HIS A 290 -1.88 -16.59 -7.67
C HIS A 290 -1.38 -17.38 -8.88
N LYS A 291 -0.98 -16.70 -9.97
CA LYS A 291 -0.42 -17.36 -11.16
C LYS A 291 0.86 -18.18 -10.87
N TYR A 292 1.61 -17.80 -9.83
CA TYR A 292 2.87 -18.44 -9.46
C TYR A 292 2.78 -19.31 -8.21
N LYS A 293 1.56 -19.56 -7.70
CA LYS A 293 1.34 -20.55 -6.66
C LYS A 293 1.53 -21.93 -7.28
N GLN A 294 2.79 -22.39 -7.33
CA GLN A 294 3.09 -23.77 -7.64
C GLN A 294 2.38 -24.62 -6.58
N THR A 295 1.47 -25.50 -7.02
CA THR A 295 1.04 -26.65 -6.25
C THR A 295 2.28 -27.51 -6.02
N GLY A 296 3.05 -27.19 -4.99
CA GLY A 296 4.07 -28.08 -4.47
C GLY A 296 3.34 -29.25 -3.83
N ASP A 297 3.60 -30.45 -4.34
CA ASP A 297 3.24 -31.72 -3.70
C ASP A 297 3.72 -31.71 -2.24
N ALA A 298 2.84 -31.28 -1.34
CA ALA A 298 2.90 -31.58 0.08
C ALA A 298 2.10 -32.86 0.38
N THR A 299 2.12 -33.81 -0.55
CA THR A 299 1.53 -35.14 -0.44
C THR A 299 2.45 -36.18 -1.08
N LEU A 300 3.64 -36.35 -0.52
CA LEU A 300 4.38 -37.62 -0.53
C LEU A 300 4.99 -37.84 0.85
#